data_AF-A0AAU4URZ1-F1
#
_entry.id   AF-A0AAU4URZ1-F1
#
_cell.length_a   1.000
_cell.length_b   1.000
_cell.length_c   1.000
_cell.angle_alpha   90.00
_cell.angle_beta   90.00
_cell.angle_gamma   90.00
#
_symmetry.space_group_name_H-M   'P 1'
#
loop_
_entity.id
_entity.type
_entity.pdbx_description
1 polymer ?
#
loop_
_entity_poly.entity_id
_entity_poly.type
_entity_poly.pdbx_seq_one_letter_code
_entity_poly.pdbx_strand_id
1 'polypeptide(L)'
;MEWYEQAQAAEETGNWDTAISLVSARAECYSADYNAHGNHLWHMDLLVRAERFDQLTELAVTDVHACRRLNRALYERGMETELRNRAGDGDRGALYHLVRWLYGAGRPQEARRAVENLGPEDEYAHRLLAELRTPTSDAR
;
A
#
# COMPACT_ATOMS: atom_id res chain seq x y z
N MET A 1 18.69 -12.64 -24.84
CA MET A 1 18.25 -11.59 -23.91
C MET A 1 17.74 -12.31 -22.69
N GLU A 2 18.39 -12.11 -21.54
CA GLU A 2 17.99 -12.74 -20.29
C GLU A 2 16.59 -12.24 -19.89
N TRP A 3 15.79 -13.08 -19.21
CA TRP A 3 14.40 -12.73 -18.87
C TRP A 3 14.30 -11.41 -18.09
N TYR A 4 15.32 -11.10 -17.29
CA TYR A 4 15.40 -9.89 -16.48
C TYR A 4 15.52 -8.63 -17.35
N GLU A 5 16.41 -8.67 -18.35
CA GLU A 5 16.57 -7.58 -19.33
C GLU A 5 15.28 -7.37 -20.13
N GLN A 6 14.59 -8.45 -20.49
CA GLN A 6 13.29 -8.38 -21.18
C GLN A 6 12.22 -7.72 -20.31
N ALA A 7 12.17 -8.08 -19.02
CA ALA A 7 11.22 -7.49 -18.08
C ALA A 7 11.50 -6.00 -17.86
N GLN A 8 12.77 -5.60 -17.75
CA GLN A 8 13.16 -4.18 -17.64
C GLN A 8 12.79 -3.40 -18.90
N ALA A 9 13.11 -3.92 -20.09
CA ALA A 9 12.75 -3.26 -21.34
C ALA A 9 11.22 -3.14 -21.51
N ALA A 10 10.46 -4.16 -21.08
CA ALA A 10 9.00 -4.11 -21.08
C ALA A 10 8.47 -3.04 -20.10
N GLU A 11 9.06 -2.92 -18.91
CA GLU A 11 8.72 -1.90 -17.93
C GLU A 11 8.99 -0.48 -18.46
N GLU A 12 10.16 -0.25 -19.05
CA GLU A 12 10.58 1.05 -19.61
C GLU A 12 9.65 1.52 -20.74
N THR A 13 9.14 0.57 -21.52
CA THR A 13 8.21 0.84 -22.63
C THR A 13 6.74 0.88 -22.20
N GLY A 14 6.44 0.65 -20.91
CA GLY A 14 5.08 0.58 -20.39
C GLY A 14 4.30 -0.66 -20.83
N ASN A 15 4.97 -1.70 -21.35
CA ASN A 15 4.39 -3.00 -21.65
C ASN A 15 4.22 -3.80 -20.35
N TRP A 16 3.24 -3.38 -19.55
CA TRP A 16 3.02 -3.88 -18.20
C TRP A 16 2.70 -5.37 -18.16
N ASP A 17 1.91 -5.88 -19.11
CA ASP A 17 1.57 -7.32 -19.18
C ASP A 17 2.82 -8.19 -19.29
N THR A 18 3.75 -7.80 -20.17
CA THR A 18 4.98 -8.55 -20.38
C THR A 18 5.90 -8.45 -19.16
N ALA A 19 6.08 -7.25 -18.61
CA ALA A 19 6.89 -7.05 -17.40
C ALA A 19 6.34 -7.87 -16.21
N ILE A 20 5.04 -7.75 -15.94
CA ILE A 20 4.36 -8.46 -14.84
C ILE A 20 4.46 -9.97 -15.04
N SER A 21 4.18 -10.49 -16.24
CA SER A 21 4.24 -11.92 -16.50
C SER A 21 5.64 -12.50 -16.31
N LEU A 22 6.69 -11.79 -16.74
CA LEU A 22 8.07 -12.25 -16.62
C LEU A 22 8.56 -12.26 -15.17
N VAL A 23 8.23 -11.22 -14.40
CA VAL A 23 8.67 -11.04 -13.01
C VAL A 23 7.87 -11.95 -12.07
N SER A 24 6.54 -11.98 -12.20
CA SER A 24 5.67 -12.80 -11.33
C SER A 24 5.97 -14.30 -11.43
N ALA A 25 6.38 -14.80 -12.60
CA ALA A 25 6.77 -16.20 -12.79
C ALA A 25 8.01 -16.62 -11.97
N ARG A 26 8.73 -15.66 -11.37
CA ARG A 26 9.95 -15.86 -10.57
C ARG A 26 9.87 -15.17 -9.21
N ALA A 27 8.67 -14.75 -8.83
CA ALA A 27 8.39 -14.05 -7.59
C ALA A 27 7.90 -15.04 -6.54
N GLU A 28 8.54 -15.01 -5.37
CA GLU A 28 8.12 -15.83 -4.24
C GLU A 28 8.11 -14.99 -2.96
N CYS A 29 6.93 -14.89 -2.35
CA CYS A 29 6.79 -14.27 -1.04
C CYS A 29 7.46 -15.17 0.01
N TYR A 30 8.38 -14.59 0.80
CA TYR A 30 9.17 -15.28 1.83
C TYR A 30 10.16 -16.35 1.35
N SER A 31 10.66 -16.26 0.11
CA SER A 31 11.73 -17.15 -0.35
C SER A 31 13.04 -16.88 0.40
N ALA A 32 13.78 -17.95 0.68
CA ALA A 32 15.17 -17.85 1.14
C ALA A 32 16.12 -17.41 0.00
N ASP A 33 15.69 -17.55 -1.26
CA ASP A 33 16.36 -16.93 -2.39
C ASP A 33 16.04 -15.43 -2.43
N TYR A 34 17.06 -14.62 -2.15
CA TYR A 34 16.98 -13.17 -2.18
C TYR A 34 16.48 -12.64 -3.53
N ASN A 35 16.85 -13.30 -4.65
CA ASN A 35 16.41 -12.86 -5.97
C ASN A 35 14.92 -13.11 -6.18
N ALA A 36 14.41 -14.28 -5.76
CA ALA A 36 12.99 -14.59 -5.85
C ALA A 36 12.13 -13.66 -4.97
N HIS A 37 12.62 -13.32 -3.78
CA HIS A 37 11.96 -12.32 -2.94
C HIS A 37 12.08 -10.90 -3.53
N GLY A 38 13.22 -10.54 -4.12
CA GLY A 38 13.39 -9.27 -4.84
C GLY A 38 12.41 -9.12 -6.00
N ASN A 39 12.23 -10.18 -6.79
CA ASN A 39 11.24 -10.23 -7.86
C ASN A 39 9.81 -10.09 -7.33
N HIS A 40 9.52 -10.63 -6.15
CA HIS A 40 8.23 -10.45 -5.50
C HIS A 40 7.93 -8.98 -5.19
N LEU A 41 8.88 -8.26 -4.61
CA LEU A 41 8.73 -6.83 -4.35
C LEU A 41 8.57 -6.04 -5.67
N TRP A 42 9.37 -6.38 -6.68
CA TRP A 42 9.27 -5.77 -8.00
C TRP A 42 7.90 -6.02 -8.66
N HIS A 43 7.36 -7.23 -8.54
CA HIS A 43 6.02 -7.54 -9.03
C HIS A 43 4.96 -6.62 -8.40
N MET A 44 5.01 -6.38 -7.09
CA MET A 44 4.08 -5.45 -6.42
C MET A 44 4.22 -4.02 -6.96
N ASP A 45 5.45 -3.57 -7.22
CA ASP A 45 5.72 -2.25 -7.80
C ASP A 45 5.17 -2.12 -9.22
N LEU A 46 5.31 -3.17 -10.04
CA LEU A 46 4.75 -3.22 -11.39
C LEU A 46 3.23 -3.13 -11.37
N LEU A 47 2.56 -3.85 -10.47
CA LEU A 47 1.10 -3.78 -10.32
C LEU A 47 0.63 -2.36 -9.98
N VAL A 48 1.32 -1.66 -9.07
CA VAL A 48 0.99 -0.27 -8.73
C VAL A 48 1.19 0.67 -9.91
N ARG A 49 2.31 0.53 -10.64
CA ARG A 49 2.61 1.40 -11.80
C ARG A 49 1.67 1.19 -12.97
N ALA A 50 1.23 -0.06 -13.15
CA ALA A 50 0.23 -0.44 -14.13
C ALA A 50 -1.21 -0.17 -13.68
N GLU A 51 -1.42 0.41 -12.49
CA GLU A 51 -2.72 0.71 -11.89
C GLU A 51 -3.62 -0.53 -11.71
N ARG A 52 -3.02 -1.73 -11.58
CA ARG A 52 -3.74 -3.00 -11.42
C ARG A 52 -4.09 -3.24 -9.96
N PHE A 53 -4.85 -2.32 -9.38
CA PHE A 53 -5.23 -2.38 -7.98
C PHE A 53 -6.13 -3.57 -7.65
N ASP A 54 -6.92 -4.07 -8.60
CA ASP A 54 -7.73 -5.28 -8.40
C ASP A 54 -6.84 -6.50 -8.15
N GLN A 55 -5.83 -6.72 -9.01
CA GLN A 55 -4.86 -7.81 -8.84
C GLN A 55 -4.06 -7.66 -7.54
N LEU A 56 -3.66 -6.43 -7.20
CA LEU A 56 -2.94 -6.17 -5.95
C LEU A 56 -3.86 -6.36 -4.72
N THR A 57 -5.16 -6.11 -4.86
CA THR A 57 -6.17 -6.34 -3.81
C THR A 57 -6.37 -7.83 -3.56
N GLU A 58 -6.46 -8.64 -4.62
CA GLU A 58 -6.54 -10.10 -4.52
C GLU A 58 -5.32 -10.67 -3.77
N LEU A 59 -4.11 -10.23 -4.14
CA LEU A 59 -2.87 -10.65 -3.47
C LEU A 59 -2.82 -10.20 -2.01
N ALA A 60 -3.27 -8.97 -1.72
CA ALA A 60 -3.24 -8.38 -0.39
C ALA A 60 -4.03 -9.16 0.67
N VAL A 61 -4.91 -10.08 0.27
CA VAL A 61 -5.65 -10.96 1.20
C VAL A 61 -4.69 -11.87 1.97
N THR A 62 -3.66 -12.38 1.31
CA THR A 62 -2.71 -13.35 1.89
C THR A 62 -1.27 -12.85 1.94
N ASP A 63 -0.98 -11.76 1.24
CA ASP A 63 0.37 -11.23 1.08
C ASP A 63 0.53 -9.87 1.78
N VAL A 64 1.38 -9.83 2.82
CA VAL A 64 1.60 -8.61 3.61
C VAL A 64 2.31 -7.52 2.80
N HIS A 65 3.16 -7.88 1.84
CA HIS A 65 3.85 -6.91 0.99
C HIS A 65 2.89 -6.28 0.00
N ALA A 66 2.02 -7.09 -0.62
CA ALA A 66 0.93 -6.60 -1.46
C ALA A 66 0.00 -5.65 -0.68
N CYS A 67 -0.43 -6.06 0.52
CA CYS A 67 -1.29 -5.27 1.38
C CYS A 67 -0.67 -3.91 1.74
N ARG A 68 0.58 -3.91 2.21
CA ARG A 68 1.31 -2.66 2.50
C ARG A 68 1.49 -1.79 1.26
N ARG A 69 1.82 -2.40 0.13
CA ARG A 69 2.08 -1.68 -1.12
C ARG A 69 0.82 -1.03 -1.67
N LEU A 70 -0.31 -1.73 -1.60
CA LEU A 70 -1.63 -1.23 -1.95
C LEU A 70 -2.02 -0.06 -1.07
N ASN A 71 -2.01 -0.21 0.25
CA ASN A 71 -2.39 0.85 1.18
C ASN A 71 -1.57 2.12 0.98
N ARG A 72 -0.26 1.97 0.75
CA ARG A 72 0.62 3.10 0.42
C ARG A 72 0.23 3.76 -0.91
N ALA A 73 -0.01 2.97 -1.97
CA ALA A 73 -0.37 3.51 -3.27
C ALA A 73 -1.72 4.26 -3.25
N LEU A 74 -2.72 3.71 -2.54
CA LEU A 74 -4.02 4.35 -2.35
C LEU A 74 -3.86 5.68 -1.60
N TYR A 75 -3.03 5.73 -0.56
CA TYR A 75 -2.71 6.96 0.16
C TYR A 75 -2.04 8.01 -0.74
N GLU A 76 -0.99 7.63 -1.45
CA GLU A 76 -0.22 8.54 -2.33
C GLU A 76 -1.09 9.11 -3.46
N ARG A 77 -2.13 8.38 -3.87
CA ARG A 77 -3.08 8.79 -4.91
C ARG A 77 -4.37 9.44 -4.39
N GLY A 78 -4.53 9.56 -3.06
CA GLY A 78 -5.72 10.16 -2.45
C GLY A 78 -7.01 9.34 -2.60
N MET A 79 -6.88 8.02 -2.79
CA MET A 79 -7.98 7.07 -2.95
C MET A 79 -8.63 6.76 -1.59
N GLU A 80 -9.30 7.77 -1.02
CA GLU A 80 -9.89 7.73 0.33
C GLU A 80 -10.95 6.63 0.47
N THR A 81 -11.82 6.47 -0.53
CA THR A 81 -12.93 5.51 -0.47
C THR A 81 -12.40 4.09 -0.37
N GLU A 82 -11.35 3.77 -1.12
CA GLU A 82 -10.70 2.48 -1.14
C GLU A 82 -9.99 2.21 0.19
N LEU A 83 -9.28 3.19 0.75
CA LEU A 83 -8.70 3.09 2.09
C LEU A 83 -9.79 2.88 3.17
N ARG A 84 -10.93 3.57 3.05
CA ARG A 84 -12.06 3.44 3.98
C ARG A 84 -12.70 2.06 3.89
N ASN A 85 -12.91 1.53 2.69
CA ASN A 85 -13.48 0.20 2.49
C ASN A 85 -12.58 -0.87 3.11
N ARG A 86 -11.28 -0.84 2.79
CA ARG A 86 -10.30 -1.78 3.35
C ARG A 86 -10.21 -1.69 4.88
N ALA A 87 -10.21 -0.48 5.43
CA ALA A 87 -10.24 -0.28 6.88
C ALA A 87 -11.52 -0.86 7.51
N GLY A 88 -12.67 -0.71 6.84
CA GLY A 88 -13.94 -1.34 7.24
C GLY A 88 -13.91 -2.87 7.20
N ASP A 89 -13.13 -3.44 6.29
CA ASP A 89 -12.88 -4.89 6.22
C ASP A 89 -11.83 -5.38 7.24
N GLY A 90 -11.33 -4.49 8.10
CA GLY A 90 -10.40 -4.81 9.19
C GLY A 90 -8.92 -4.60 8.87
N ASP A 91 -8.57 -4.04 7.71
CA ASP A 91 -7.18 -3.67 7.40
C ASP A 91 -6.75 -2.44 8.21
N ARG A 92 -6.08 -2.71 9.34
CA ARG A 92 -5.52 -1.66 10.21
C ARG A 92 -4.51 -0.76 9.50
N GLY A 93 -3.74 -1.30 8.55
CA GLY A 93 -2.81 -0.50 7.76
C GLY A 93 -3.53 0.53 6.90
N ALA A 94 -4.64 0.15 6.29
CA ALA A 94 -5.49 1.06 5.53
C ALA A 94 -6.10 2.15 6.45
N LEU A 95 -6.51 1.79 7.66
CA LEU A 95 -6.99 2.77 8.66
C LEU A 95 -5.92 3.82 8.98
N TYR A 96 -4.67 3.42 9.19
CA TYR A 96 -3.60 4.37 9.51
C TYR A 96 -3.33 5.33 8.36
N HIS A 97 -3.33 4.83 7.12
CA HIS A 97 -3.20 5.64 5.92
C HIS A 97 -4.38 6.59 5.73
N LEU A 98 -5.61 6.13 5.98
CA LEU A 98 -6.82 6.96 5.94
C LEU A 98 -6.74 8.11 6.96
N VAL A 99 -6.31 7.84 8.19
CA VAL A 99 -6.16 8.87 9.24
C VAL A 99 -5.14 9.93 8.82
N ARG A 100 -3.97 9.53 8.31
CA ARG A 100 -2.95 10.47 7.83
C ARG A 100 -3.47 11.30 6.66
N TRP A 101 -4.17 10.67 5.72
CA TRP A 101 -4.74 11.35 4.55
C TRP A 101 -5.76 12.42 4.98
N LEU A 102 -6.73 12.04 5.82
CA LEU A 102 -7.76 12.96 6.31
C LEU A 102 -7.16 14.13 7.10
N TYR A 103 -6.11 13.91 7.90
CA TYR A 103 -5.39 15.00 8.55
C TYR A 103 -4.69 15.93 7.55
N GLY A 104 -3.94 15.37 6.61
CA GLY A 104 -3.26 16.14 5.56
C GLY A 104 -4.24 16.97 4.71
N ALA A 105 -5.46 16.45 4.51
CA ALA A 105 -6.55 17.14 3.83
C ALA A 105 -7.32 18.15 4.71
N GLY A 106 -6.88 18.44 5.94
CA GLY A 106 -7.53 19.40 6.83
C GLY A 106 -8.86 18.92 7.42
N ARG A 107 -9.09 17.59 7.49
CA ARG A 107 -10.33 16.95 7.98
C ARG A 107 -10.10 16.14 9.27
N PRO A 108 -9.58 16.75 10.36
CA PRO A 108 -9.22 16.05 11.59
C PRO A 108 -10.41 15.41 12.32
N GLN A 109 -11.62 15.98 12.17
CA GLN A 109 -12.84 15.40 12.74
C GLN A 109 -13.25 14.11 12.04
N GLU A 110 -13.04 14.02 10.73
CA GLU A 110 -13.33 12.80 9.98
C GLU A 110 -12.29 11.73 10.25
N ALA A 111 -11.02 12.11 10.42
CA ALA A 111 -9.99 11.19 10.88
C ALA A 111 -10.33 10.59 12.26
N ARG A 112 -10.82 11.42 13.19
CA ARG A 112 -11.29 10.94 14.50
C ARG A 112 -12.43 9.95 14.36
N ARG A 113 -13.47 10.27 13.58
CA ARG A 113 -14.60 9.37 13.33
C ARG A 113 -14.16 8.07 12.67
N ALA A 114 -13.16 8.11 11.77
CA ALA A 114 -12.63 6.91 11.15
C ALA A 114 -12.02 5.96 12.21
N VAL A 115 -11.22 6.48 13.16
CA VAL A 115 -10.69 5.67 14.27
C VAL A 115 -11.82 5.13 15.14
N GLU A 116 -12.76 5.98 15.56
CA GLU A 116 -13.86 5.59 16.45
C GLU A 116 -14.77 4.52 15.82
N ASN A 117 -15.01 4.58 14.52
CA ASN A 117 -15.93 3.67 13.83
C ASN A 117 -15.26 2.40 13.28
N LEU A 118 -14.03 2.50 12.77
CA LEU A 118 -13.36 1.42 12.03
C LEU A 118 -12.30 0.69 12.88
N GLY A 119 -11.77 1.34 13.91
CA GLY A 119 -10.78 0.75 14.82
C GLY A 119 -10.94 1.23 16.25
N PRO A 120 -12.13 1.08 16.89
CA PRO A 120 -12.37 1.59 18.24
C PRO A 120 -11.38 1.03 19.28
N GLU A 121 -10.93 -0.21 19.08
CA GLU A 121 -9.97 -0.90 19.95
C GLU A 121 -8.52 -0.81 19.45
N ASP A 122 -8.28 -0.11 18.34
CA ASP A 122 -6.94 0.01 17.76
C ASP A 122 -6.13 1.11 18.48
N GLU A 123 -5.40 0.70 19.52
CA GLU A 123 -4.55 1.59 20.31
C GLU A 123 -3.54 2.38 19.47
N TYR A 124 -3.04 1.80 18.37
CA TYR A 124 -2.10 2.49 17.50
C TYR A 124 -2.79 3.58 16.69
N ALA A 125 -3.99 3.33 16.16
CA ALA A 125 -4.78 4.33 15.46
C ALA A 125 -5.11 5.53 16.36
N HIS A 126 -5.46 5.27 17.63
CA HIS A 126 -5.70 6.34 18.62
C HIS A 126 -4.43 7.14 18.92
N ARG A 127 -3.27 6.47 19.06
CA ARG A 127 -1.98 7.15 19.28
C ARG A 127 -1.57 8.00 18.09
N LEU A 128 -1.69 7.47 16.88
CA LEU A 128 -1.45 8.18 15.63
C LEU A 128 -2.30 9.46 15.56
N LEU A 129 -3.59 9.35 15.89
CA LEU A 129 -4.49 10.49 15.94
C LEU A 129 -4.04 11.55 16.95
N ALA A 130 -3.55 11.14 18.13
CA ALA A 130 -3.05 12.07 19.14
C ALA A 130 -1.77 12.78 18.69
N GLU A 131 -0.82 12.05 18.09
CA GLU A 131 0.44 12.59 17.56
C GLU A 131 0.20 13.65 16.47
N LEU A 132 -0.77 13.43 15.58
CA LEU A 132 -1.11 14.37 14.51
C LEU A 132 -1.79 15.66 15.02
N ARG A 133 -2.38 15.64 16.23
CA ARG A 133 -3.02 16.81 16.85
C ARG A 133 -2.05 17.72 17.56
N THR A 134 -0.97 17.18 18.07
CA THR A 134 0.07 17.96 18.72
C THR A 134 0.95 18.59 17.63
N PRO A 135 0.96 19.93 17.48
CA PRO A 135 1.98 20.54 16.63
C PRO A 135 3.33 20.15 17.21
N THR A 136 4.21 19.57 16.38
CA THR A 136 5.59 19.28 16.75
C THR A 136 6.21 20.60 17.21
N SER A 137 6.41 20.76 18.51
CA SER A 137 7.15 21.89 19.08
C SER A 137 8.63 21.69 18.81
N ASP A 138 9.04 21.72 17.54
CA ASP A 138 10.43 21.79 17.13
C ASP A 138 10.57 22.86 16.04
N ALA A 139 10.66 24.10 16.52
CA ALA A 139 11.32 25.20 15.82
C ALA A 139 12.01 26.05 16.90
N ARG A 140 13.25 25.68 17.22
CA ARG A 140 14.26 26.57 17.80
C ARG A 140 15.29 26.86 16.72
#